data_AF-A0A9Q0XYM1-F1
#
_entry.id   AF-A0A9Q0XYM1-F1
#
_cell.length_a   1.000
_cell.length_b   1.000
_cell.length_c   1.000
_cell.angle_alpha   90.00
_cell.angle_beta   90.00
_cell.angle_gamma   90.00
#
_symmetry.space_group_name_H-M   'P 1'
#
loop_
_entity.id
_entity.type
_entity.pdbx_description
1 polymer ?
#
loop_
_entity_poly.entity_id
_entity_poly.type
_entity_poly.pdbx_seq_one_letter_code
_entity_poly.pdbx_strand_id
1 'polypeptide(L)'
;YYTNMVQKVAIIGAGVSGLASIKFCLDEGLEPTCFEKSDDIGGLWRFTESVEEGRASIYHSVFTNSCKEMTCFSDFPFPEDFPNYVHNTKLQEYIQMFTKHFGLLKYVQFKTLVTNVRKRPDFPVTGQWDIIIEKDGKKESAVFDAVMICSGHHVYPNIPRNSFPGLEKFKGSILHSREYKGPEKFKGKKVLVIGLGNSGCDIAVELSNIASQVYLSSRSGSWVMSRVWEKGYPWDMLIITRFETFLRNTLPQAISDWLYVKQMNRWFKHENYGLMPLN
;
A
#
# COMPACT_ATOMS: atom_id res chain seq x y z
N TYR A 1 -21.52 22.71 -30.90
CA TYR A 1 -20.68 22.73 -29.69
C TYR A 1 -19.82 21.48 -29.70
N TYR A 2 -18.60 21.56 -30.23
CA TYR A 2 -17.64 20.47 -30.11
C TYR A 2 -17.10 20.52 -28.68
N THR A 3 -17.61 19.66 -27.82
CA THR A 3 -16.93 19.36 -26.56
C THR A 3 -15.57 18.79 -26.92
N ASN A 4 -14.49 19.46 -26.50
CA ASN A 4 -13.15 18.88 -26.54
C ASN A 4 -13.23 17.55 -25.79
N MET A 5 -13.28 16.43 -26.51
CA MET A 5 -13.21 15.12 -25.88
C MET A 5 -11.83 15.01 -25.26
N VAL A 6 -11.80 14.67 -23.97
CA VAL A 6 -10.56 14.33 -23.27
C VAL A 6 -9.90 13.21 -24.08
N GLN A 7 -8.68 13.42 -24.55
CA GLN A 7 -7.90 12.39 -25.21
C GLN A 7 -6.63 12.10 -24.42
N LYS A 8 -5.86 13.14 -24.04
CA LYS A 8 -4.55 12.96 -23.41
C LYS A 8 -4.62 12.95 -21.89
N VAL A 9 -4.20 11.85 -21.27
CA VAL A 9 -4.24 11.68 -19.81
C VAL A 9 -2.83 11.52 -19.24
N ALA A 10 -2.42 12.41 -18.33
CA ALA A 10 -1.20 12.23 -17.56
C ALA A 10 -1.45 11.34 -16.35
N ILE A 11 -0.62 10.32 -16.15
CA ILE A 11 -0.68 9.40 -15.01
C ILE A 11 0.62 9.53 -14.21
N ILE A 12 0.52 9.81 -12.91
CA ILE A 12 1.69 10.07 -12.06
C ILE A 12 2.00 8.85 -11.19
N GLY A 13 3.03 8.10 -11.57
CA GLY A 13 3.51 6.88 -10.89
C GLY A 13 3.02 5.58 -11.56
N ALA A 14 3.93 4.63 -11.74
CA ALA A 14 3.70 3.31 -12.33
C ALA A 14 3.61 2.18 -11.28
N GLY A 15 3.09 2.50 -10.09
CA GLY A 15 2.62 1.51 -9.13
C GLY A 15 1.32 0.84 -9.58
N VAL A 16 0.74 -0.02 -8.74
CA VAL A 16 -0.52 -0.75 -9.04
C VAL A 16 -1.62 0.20 -9.54
N SER A 17 -1.83 1.33 -8.86
CA SER A 17 -2.84 2.33 -9.26
C SER A 17 -2.57 2.94 -10.64
N GLY A 18 -1.30 3.20 -10.97
CA GLY A 18 -0.91 3.76 -12.26
C GLY A 18 -1.11 2.77 -13.40
N LEU A 19 -0.71 1.52 -13.20
CA LEU A 19 -0.90 0.45 -14.18
C LEU A 19 -2.38 0.19 -14.45
N ALA A 20 -3.21 0.16 -13.41
CA ALA A 20 -4.66 0.08 -13.55
C ALA A 20 -5.19 1.28 -14.36
N SER A 21 -4.73 2.49 -14.04
CA SER A 21 -5.13 3.72 -14.72
C SER A 21 -4.77 3.71 -16.20
N ILE A 22 -3.58 3.23 -16.58
CA ILE A 22 -3.18 3.08 -17.98
C ILE A 22 -4.15 2.13 -18.69
N LYS A 23 -4.39 0.94 -18.12
CA LYS A 23 -5.27 -0.07 -18.72
C LYS A 23 -6.69 0.48 -18.94
N PHE A 24 -7.28 1.10 -17.92
CA PHE A 24 -8.63 1.66 -18.04
C PHE A 24 -8.71 2.88 -18.96
N CYS A 25 -7.65 3.70 -19.07
CA CYS A 25 -7.60 4.72 -20.11
C CYS A 25 -7.69 4.09 -21.50
N LEU A 26 -6.99 2.99 -21.75
CA LEU A 26 -7.00 2.31 -23.05
C LEU A 26 -8.35 1.65 -23.35
N ASP A 27 -8.99 1.04 -22.36
CA ASP A 27 -10.33 0.44 -22.51
C ASP A 27 -11.37 1.50 -22.93
N GLU A 28 -11.22 2.74 -22.46
CA GLU A 28 -12.08 3.88 -22.80
C GLU A 28 -11.61 4.67 -24.04
N GLY A 29 -10.59 4.19 -24.75
CA GLY A 29 -10.07 4.84 -25.96
C GLY A 29 -9.31 6.15 -25.73
N LEU A 30 -8.82 6.39 -24.51
CA LEU A 30 -7.97 7.53 -24.14
C LEU A 30 -6.48 7.26 -24.47
N GLU A 31 -5.67 8.31 -24.49
CA GLU A 31 -4.23 8.30 -24.76
C GLU A 31 -3.42 8.58 -23.46
N PRO A 32 -3.09 7.54 -22.68
CA PRO A 32 -2.36 7.72 -21.43
C PRO A 32 -0.86 7.97 -21.67
N THR A 33 -0.27 8.85 -20.85
CA THR A 33 1.19 8.93 -20.65
C THR A 33 1.47 8.84 -19.16
N CYS A 34 2.18 7.80 -18.75
CA CYS A 34 2.56 7.57 -17.36
C CYS A 34 3.99 8.04 -17.11
N PHE A 35 4.19 8.83 -16.06
CA PHE A 35 5.50 9.29 -15.61
C PHE A 35 5.88 8.56 -14.34
N GLU A 36 7.00 7.82 -14.38
CA GLU A 36 7.53 7.07 -13.26
C GLU A 36 8.91 7.61 -12.86
N LYS A 37 9.05 7.96 -11.58
CA LYS A 37 10.29 8.52 -11.04
C LYS A 37 11.43 7.50 -11.08
N SER A 38 11.12 6.25 -10.76
CA SER A 38 12.09 5.16 -10.73
C SER A 38 12.28 4.54 -12.12
N ASP A 39 13.00 3.43 -12.17
CA ASP A 39 13.40 2.71 -13.39
C ASP A 39 12.59 1.43 -13.65
N ASP A 40 11.55 1.15 -12.87
CA ASP A 40 10.69 -0.02 -13.05
C ASP A 40 9.29 0.24 -12.49
N ILE A 41 8.38 -0.70 -12.75
CA ILE A 41 6.99 -0.67 -12.32
C ILE A 41 6.78 -1.29 -10.93
N GLY A 42 5.56 -1.22 -10.43
CA GLY A 42 5.09 -1.93 -9.23
C GLY A 42 5.20 -1.11 -7.94
N GLY A 43 6.03 -0.07 -7.94
CA GLY A 43 6.08 0.94 -6.88
C GLY A 43 6.45 0.36 -5.52
N LEU A 44 5.47 0.25 -4.62
CA LEU A 44 5.65 -0.26 -3.25
C LEU A 44 6.06 -1.74 -3.22
N TRP A 45 5.54 -2.55 -4.15
CA TRP A 45 5.74 -4.00 -4.15
C TRP A 45 7.08 -4.45 -4.73
N ARG A 46 7.80 -3.54 -5.38
CA ARG A 46 9.18 -3.76 -5.79
C ARG A 46 10.11 -3.51 -4.59
N PHE A 47 10.46 -4.59 -3.90
CA PHE A 47 11.44 -4.55 -2.83
C PHE A 47 12.80 -4.05 -3.33
N THR A 48 13.47 -3.24 -2.51
CA THR A 48 14.85 -2.81 -2.68
C THR A 48 15.53 -2.78 -1.32
N GLU A 49 16.84 -3.01 -1.30
CA GLU A 49 17.63 -2.98 -0.06
C GLU A 49 17.72 -1.57 0.55
N SER A 50 17.85 -0.55 -0.29
CA SER A 50 17.92 0.85 0.14
C SER A 50 16.55 1.52 0.12
N VAL A 51 16.39 2.50 1.01
CA VAL A 51 15.23 3.40 1.03
C VAL A 51 15.47 4.53 0.04
N GLU A 52 14.55 4.72 -0.89
CA GLU A 52 14.61 5.78 -1.90
C GLU A 52 13.68 6.94 -1.54
N GLU A 53 14.15 8.17 -1.66
CA GLU A 53 13.34 9.35 -1.38
C GLU A 53 12.16 9.46 -2.34
N GLY A 54 10.97 9.81 -1.85
CA GLY A 54 9.75 9.86 -2.65
C GLY A 54 9.22 8.50 -3.14
N ARG A 55 9.77 7.38 -2.69
CA ARG A 55 9.21 6.04 -2.90
C ARG A 55 8.89 5.35 -1.56
N ALA A 56 7.82 4.57 -1.54
CA ALA A 56 7.50 3.71 -0.41
C ALA A 56 8.57 2.63 -0.26
N SER A 57 8.74 2.14 0.97
CA SER A 57 9.74 1.13 1.30
C SER A 57 9.06 0.03 2.12
N ILE A 58 9.25 -1.20 1.67
CA ILE A 58 8.84 -2.42 2.39
C ILE A 58 10.07 -3.15 2.92
N TYR A 59 9.87 -3.98 3.95
CA TYR A 59 10.86 -4.94 4.42
C TYR A 59 10.81 -6.22 3.59
N HIS A 60 11.90 -6.98 3.62
CA HIS A 60 12.11 -8.11 2.69
C HIS A 60 11.01 -9.17 2.81
N SER A 61 10.53 -9.43 4.03
CA SER A 61 9.64 -10.54 4.37
C SER A 61 8.14 -10.25 4.23
N VAL A 62 7.74 -9.14 3.60
CA VAL A 62 6.31 -8.80 3.46
C VAL A 62 5.57 -9.85 2.63
N PHE A 63 4.47 -10.36 3.19
CA PHE A 63 3.43 -11.12 2.49
C PHE A 63 2.13 -10.32 2.43
N THR A 64 1.32 -10.53 1.39
CA THR A 64 -0.03 -9.96 1.32
C THR A 64 -0.87 -10.40 2.51
N ASN A 65 -1.77 -9.53 2.95
CA ASN A 65 -2.79 -9.83 3.95
C ASN A 65 -4.18 -10.06 3.31
N SER A 66 -4.31 -9.89 2.00
CA SER A 66 -5.47 -10.29 1.20
C SER A 66 -5.18 -11.53 0.36
N CYS A 67 -6.21 -12.34 0.15
CA CYS A 67 -6.21 -13.52 -0.70
C CYS A 67 -6.02 -13.14 -2.17
N LYS A 68 -5.31 -13.98 -2.92
CA LYS A 68 -5.10 -13.81 -4.37
C LYS A 68 -6.40 -13.61 -5.14
N GLU A 69 -7.43 -14.41 -4.83
CA GLU A 69 -8.76 -14.35 -5.48
C GLU A 69 -9.56 -13.09 -5.07
N MET A 70 -9.19 -12.45 -3.96
CA MET A 70 -9.85 -11.24 -3.45
C MET A 70 -9.11 -9.96 -3.83
N THR A 71 -7.92 -10.07 -4.42
CA THR A 71 -7.02 -8.94 -4.65
C THR A 71 -6.51 -8.82 -6.09
N CYS A 72 -6.91 -9.75 -6.97
CA CYS A 72 -6.57 -9.70 -8.39
C CYS A 72 -7.31 -8.57 -9.13
N PHE A 73 -6.88 -8.28 -10.35
CA PHE A 73 -7.69 -7.48 -11.26
C PHE A 73 -8.89 -8.33 -11.72
N SER A 74 -10.04 -7.69 -11.91
CA SER A 74 -11.31 -8.39 -12.17
C SER A 74 -11.32 -9.27 -13.42
N ASP A 75 -10.47 -8.96 -14.39
CA ASP A 75 -10.32 -9.66 -15.67
C ASP A 75 -8.93 -10.31 -15.84
N PHE A 76 -8.15 -10.40 -14.76
CA PHE A 76 -6.82 -11.00 -14.77
C PHE A 76 -6.53 -11.72 -13.45
N PRO A 77 -7.03 -12.96 -13.25
CA PRO A 77 -6.78 -13.72 -12.03
C PRO A 77 -5.29 -14.08 -11.88
N PHE A 78 -4.87 -14.33 -10.64
CA PHE A 78 -3.54 -14.89 -10.38
C PHE A 78 -3.41 -16.28 -11.01
N PRO A 79 -2.18 -16.72 -11.34
CA PRO A 79 -1.94 -18.11 -11.71
C PRO A 79 -2.45 -19.10 -10.64
N GLU A 80 -2.93 -20.25 -11.09
CA GLU A 80 -3.56 -21.26 -10.22
C GLU A 80 -2.59 -21.77 -9.13
N ASP A 81 -1.31 -21.90 -9.46
CA ASP A 81 -0.24 -22.40 -8.60
C ASP A 81 0.29 -21.36 -7.58
N PHE A 82 -0.12 -20.09 -7.68
CA PHE A 82 0.25 -19.09 -6.68
C PHE A 82 -0.41 -19.40 -5.33
N PRO A 83 0.29 -19.18 -4.20
CA PRO A 83 -0.31 -19.32 -2.89
C PRO A 83 -1.39 -18.24 -2.66
N ASN A 84 -2.36 -18.51 -1.78
CA ASN A 84 -3.44 -17.56 -1.49
C ASN A 84 -2.90 -16.23 -0.91
N TYR A 85 -1.85 -16.28 -0.10
CA TYR A 85 -1.13 -15.11 0.39
C TYR A 85 0.28 -15.14 -0.20
N VAL A 86 0.63 -14.11 -0.94
CA VAL A 86 1.85 -14.09 -1.77
C VAL A 86 2.92 -13.23 -1.13
N HIS A 87 4.18 -13.65 -1.26
CA HIS A 87 5.32 -12.82 -0.91
C HIS A 87 5.38 -11.60 -1.86
N ASN A 88 5.94 -10.48 -1.41
CA ASN A 88 6.06 -9.26 -2.22
C ASN A 88 6.71 -9.51 -3.60
N THR A 89 7.70 -10.40 -3.69
CA THR A 89 8.33 -10.79 -4.97
C THR A 89 7.37 -11.49 -5.93
N LYS A 90 6.48 -12.34 -5.41
CA LYS A 90 5.43 -13.01 -6.20
C LYS A 90 4.33 -12.03 -6.61
N LEU A 91 3.98 -11.08 -5.76
CA LEU A 91 3.06 -10.01 -6.18
C LEU A 91 3.67 -9.13 -7.27
N GLN A 92 4.96 -8.80 -7.17
CA GLN A 92 5.68 -8.09 -8.23
C GLN A 92 5.70 -8.89 -9.54
N GLU A 93 5.89 -10.21 -9.48
CA GLU A 93 5.79 -11.11 -10.65
C GLU A 93 4.40 -11.01 -11.30
N TYR A 94 3.32 -11.08 -10.52
CA TYR A 94 1.95 -10.90 -11.03
C TYR A 94 1.73 -9.51 -11.66
N ILE A 95 2.26 -8.45 -11.06
CA ILE A 95 2.18 -7.08 -11.61
C ILE A 95 2.88 -7.02 -12.97
N GLN A 96 4.07 -7.62 -13.09
CA GLN A 96 4.80 -7.71 -14.36
C GLN A 96 4.03 -8.53 -15.41
N MET A 97 3.39 -9.63 -15.01
CA MET A 97 2.52 -10.43 -15.88
C MET A 97 1.34 -9.60 -16.41
N PHE A 98 0.65 -8.86 -15.55
CA PHE A 98 -0.44 -7.95 -15.93
C PHE A 98 0.04 -6.88 -16.91
N THR A 99 1.13 -6.19 -16.59
CA THR A 99 1.70 -5.15 -17.46
C THR A 99 2.09 -5.68 -18.83
N LYS A 100 2.66 -6.89 -18.89
CA LYS A 100 3.02 -7.54 -20.15
C LYS A 100 1.78 -7.96 -20.94
N HIS A 101 0.80 -8.58 -20.29
CA HIS A 101 -0.42 -9.09 -20.92
C HIS A 101 -1.19 -7.98 -21.65
N PHE A 102 -1.37 -6.83 -21.01
CA PHE A 102 -2.07 -5.68 -21.59
C PHE A 102 -1.15 -4.71 -22.37
N GLY A 103 0.15 -5.01 -22.49
CA GLY A 103 1.09 -4.20 -23.26
C GLY A 103 1.25 -2.76 -22.75
N LEU A 104 1.18 -2.55 -21.43
CA LEU A 104 1.10 -1.22 -20.81
C LEU A 104 2.45 -0.48 -20.76
N LEU A 105 3.56 -1.20 -20.84
CA LEU A 105 4.90 -0.65 -20.60
C LEU A 105 5.27 0.48 -21.58
N LYS A 106 4.74 0.44 -22.81
CA LYS A 106 4.99 1.46 -23.85
C LYS A 106 4.45 2.86 -23.50
N TYR A 107 3.55 2.96 -22.52
CA TYR A 107 2.99 4.22 -22.05
C TYR A 107 3.75 4.80 -20.84
N VAL A 108 4.76 4.08 -20.33
CA VAL A 108 5.52 4.47 -19.14
C VAL A 108 6.84 5.13 -19.52
N GLN A 109 7.04 6.35 -19.04
CA GLN A 109 8.31 7.06 -19.11
C GLN A 109 9.01 6.97 -17.75
N PHE A 110 9.99 6.07 -17.68
CA PHE A 110 10.84 5.89 -16.50
C PHE A 110 11.86 7.01 -16.33
N LYS A 111 12.38 7.12 -15.11
CA LYS A 111 13.35 8.15 -14.69
C LYS A 111 12.86 9.58 -15.00
N THR A 112 11.54 9.77 -14.95
CA THR A 112 10.87 11.03 -15.25
C THR A 112 10.06 11.44 -14.02
N LEU A 113 10.56 12.42 -13.27
CA LEU A 113 9.90 12.94 -12.07
C LEU A 113 8.89 14.02 -12.45
N VAL A 114 7.62 13.85 -12.08
CA VAL A 114 6.67 14.97 -12.11
C VAL A 114 6.94 15.89 -10.92
N THR A 115 7.32 17.13 -11.20
CA THR A 115 7.67 18.13 -10.18
C THR A 115 6.54 19.12 -9.89
N ASN A 116 5.61 19.31 -10.84
CA ASN A 116 4.48 20.22 -10.66
C ASN A 116 3.32 19.84 -11.59
N VAL A 117 2.10 20.10 -11.11
CA VAL A 117 0.84 19.94 -11.85
C VAL A 117 0.06 21.23 -11.67
N ARG A 118 -0.17 21.96 -12.75
CA ARG A 118 -0.79 23.29 -12.71
C ARG A 118 -1.99 23.33 -13.64
N LYS A 119 -3.06 23.99 -13.20
CA LYS A 119 -4.14 24.37 -14.10
C LYS A 119 -3.59 25.34 -15.13
N ARG A 120 -3.95 25.17 -16.41
CA ARG A 120 -3.60 26.15 -17.44
C ARG A 120 -4.30 27.50 -17.18
N PRO A 121 -3.77 28.62 -17.70
CA PRO A 121 -4.44 29.92 -17.58
C PRO A 121 -5.87 29.93 -18.13
N ASP A 122 -6.15 29.12 -19.16
CA ASP A 122 -7.45 28.97 -19.81
C ASP A 122 -8.28 27.79 -19.25
N PHE A 123 -7.91 27.22 -18.09
CA PHE A 123 -8.58 26.08 -17.45
C PHE A 123 -10.11 26.21 -17.33
N PRO A 124 -10.71 27.37 -17.02
CA PRO A 124 -12.17 27.49 -16.95
C PRO A 124 -12.88 27.15 -18.27
N VAL A 125 -12.16 27.22 -19.41
CA VAL A 125 -12.66 26.89 -20.74
C VAL A 125 -12.17 25.51 -21.19
N THR A 126 -10.89 25.20 -20.98
CA THR A 126 -10.25 23.99 -21.53
C THR A 126 -10.24 22.80 -20.58
N GLY A 127 -10.23 23.03 -19.26
CA GLY A 127 -10.01 22.00 -18.24
C GLY A 127 -8.59 21.41 -18.23
N GLN A 128 -7.66 21.94 -19.03
CA GLN A 128 -6.34 21.35 -19.27
C GLN A 128 -5.30 21.69 -18.19
N TRP A 129 -4.30 20.83 -18.08
CA TRP A 129 -3.23 20.92 -17.10
C TRP A 129 -1.85 21.03 -17.76
N ASP A 130 -0.98 21.87 -17.19
CA ASP A 130 0.45 21.87 -17.45
C ASP A 130 1.13 20.91 -16.47
N ILE A 131 1.81 19.88 -17.01
CA ILE A 131 2.58 18.91 -16.25
C ILE A 131 4.07 19.20 -16.45
N ILE A 132 4.75 19.57 -15.37
CA ILE A 132 6.18 19.87 -15.39
C ILE A 132 6.93 18.63 -14.94
N ILE A 133 7.71 18.06 -15.85
CA ILE A 133 8.52 16.87 -15.63
C ILE A 133 10.01 17.22 -15.59
N GLU A 134 10.77 16.42 -14.87
CA GLU A 134 12.23 16.50 -14.82
C GLU A 134 12.83 15.14 -15.19
N LYS A 135 13.70 15.14 -16.21
CA LYS A 135 14.40 13.96 -16.72
C LYS A 135 15.84 14.33 -17.03
N ASP A 136 16.79 13.54 -16.54
CA ASP A 136 18.24 13.78 -16.72
C ASP A 136 18.67 15.22 -16.34
N GLY A 137 18.06 15.78 -15.30
CA GLY A 137 18.29 17.15 -14.81
C GLY A 137 17.70 18.26 -15.68
N LYS A 138 16.97 17.93 -16.74
CA LYS A 138 16.28 18.88 -17.62
C LYS A 138 14.80 18.90 -17.31
N LYS A 139 14.24 20.11 -17.26
CA LYS A 139 12.80 20.31 -17.06
C LYS A 139 12.09 20.52 -18.38
N GLU A 140 10.98 19.83 -18.54
CA GLU A 140 10.10 19.92 -19.69
C GLU A 140 8.66 20.12 -19.20
N SER A 141 7.81 20.68 -20.05
CA SER A 141 6.40 20.90 -19.76
C SER A 141 5.57 20.31 -20.90
N ALA A 142 4.49 19.63 -20.54
CA ALA A 142 3.53 19.08 -21.49
C ALA A 142 2.09 19.35 -21.04
N VAL A 143 1.20 19.55 -22.02
CA VAL A 143 -0.22 19.83 -21.78
C VAL A 143 -1.03 18.54 -21.87
N PHE A 144 -1.90 18.32 -20.89
CA PHE A 144 -2.81 17.17 -20.84
C PHE A 144 -4.25 17.62 -20.55
N ASP A 145 -5.22 16.84 -21.03
CA ASP A 145 -6.64 17.10 -20.84
C ASP A 145 -7.12 16.66 -19.45
N ALA A 146 -6.51 15.61 -18.89
CA ALA A 146 -6.79 15.10 -17.56
C ALA A 146 -5.53 14.59 -16.86
N VAL A 147 -5.61 14.46 -15.54
CA VAL A 147 -4.51 13.98 -14.69
C VAL A 147 -5.03 12.95 -13.69
N MET A 148 -4.34 11.82 -13.58
CA MET A 148 -4.56 10.79 -12.56
C MET A 148 -3.34 10.73 -11.64
N ILE A 149 -3.53 11.03 -10.35
CA ILE A 149 -2.47 11.00 -9.34
C ILE A 149 -2.40 9.60 -8.74
N CYS A 150 -1.32 8.87 -9.03
CA CYS A 150 -1.09 7.49 -8.60
C CYS A 150 0.21 7.33 -7.78
N SER A 151 0.63 8.39 -7.08
CA SER A 151 1.92 8.50 -6.39
C SER A 151 2.02 7.74 -5.05
N GLY A 152 0.93 7.11 -4.61
CA GLY A 152 0.86 6.38 -3.35
C GLY A 152 0.83 7.28 -2.11
N HIS A 153 0.50 6.68 -0.96
CA HIS A 153 0.34 7.40 0.31
C HIS A 153 1.09 6.77 1.50
N HIS A 154 1.81 5.67 1.28
CA HIS A 154 2.70 5.03 2.27
C HIS A 154 4.18 5.38 2.05
N VAL A 155 4.43 6.59 1.55
CA VAL A 155 5.77 7.07 1.17
C VAL A 155 6.41 7.87 2.30
N TYR A 156 5.71 8.90 2.77
CA TYR A 156 6.24 9.84 3.75
C TYR A 156 5.94 9.36 5.17
N PRO A 157 6.96 9.12 6.01
CA PRO A 157 6.77 8.54 7.33
C PRO A 157 6.17 9.56 8.30
N ASN A 158 5.22 9.12 9.13
CA ASN A 158 4.73 9.91 10.26
C ASN A 158 5.58 9.58 11.49
N ILE A 159 6.43 10.52 11.91
CA ILE A 159 7.33 10.34 13.06
C ILE A 159 7.05 11.45 14.10
N PRO A 160 6.13 11.23 15.06
CA PRO A 160 5.73 12.24 16.02
C PRO A 160 6.77 12.36 17.17
N ARG A 161 7.99 12.81 16.86
CA ARG A 161 9.10 12.91 17.83
C ARG A 161 8.74 13.73 19.07
N ASN A 162 8.01 14.83 18.88
CA ASN A 162 7.61 15.73 19.95
C ASN A 162 6.55 15.12 20.90
N SER A 163 5.95 13.98 20.53
CA SER A 163 4.96 13.27 21.36
C SER A 163 5.58 12.31 22.37
N PHE A 164 6.91 12.16 22.38
CA PHE A 164 7.64 11.30 23.31
C PHE A 164 8.59 12.13 24.18
N PRO A 165 8.15 12.58 25.38
CA PRO A 165 9.01 13.35 26.28
C PRO A 165 10.29 12.59 26.64
N GLY A 166 11.44 13.25 26.54
CA GLY A 166 12.74 12.65 26.86
C GLY A 166 13.37 11.85 25.72
N LEU A 167 12.73 11.78 24.54
CA LEU A 167 13.28 11.07 23.37
C LEU A 167 14.66 11.61 22.96
N GLU A 168 14.92 12.89 23.16
CA GLU A 168 16.21 13.55 22.91
C GLU A 168 17.35 13.02 23.79
N LYS A 169 17.04 12.41 24.95
CA LYS A 169 18.01 11.81 25.87
C LYS A 169 18.30 10.34 25.56
N PHE A 170 17.52 9.73 24.66
CA PHE A 170 17.69 8.33 24.29
C PHE A 170 18.98 8.14 23.47
N LYS A 171 19.88 7.29 23.98
CA LYS A 171 21.20 7.03 23.36
C LYS A 171 21.19 5.89 22.34
N GLY A 172 20.08 5.16 22.20
CA GLY A 172 19.96 4.05 21.26
C GLY A 172 19.56 4.52 19.85
N SER A 173 19.50 3.58 18.91
CA SER A 173 19.06 3.85 17.53
C SER A 173 17.53 3.96 17.45
N ILE A 174 17.05 4.98 16.75
CA ILE A 174 15.63 5.19 16.44
C ILE A 174 15.46 5.09 14.93
N LEU A 175 14.49 4.28 14.51
CA LEU A 175 14.10 4.10 13.11
C LEU A 175 12.58 4.04 13.01
N HIS A 176 12.02 4.53 11.91
CA HIS A 176 10.63 4.29 11.56
C HIS A 176 10.53 2.98 10.75
N SER A 177 9.32 2.42 10.61
CA SER A 177 9.11 1.12 9.93
C SER A 177 9.54 1.12 8.47
N ARG A 178 9.50 2.29 7.81
CA ARG A 178 9.95 2.51 6.43
C ARG A 178 11.43 2.15 6.23
N GLU A 179 12.25 2.32 7.27
CA GLU A 179 13.69 2.09 7.28
C GLU A 179 14.06 0.65 7.67
N TYR A 180 13.11 -0.14 8.15
CA TYR A 180 13.32 -1.55 8.44
C TYR A 180 13.40 -2.37 7.15
N LYS A 181 14.35 -3.31 7.09
CA LYS A 181 14.58 -4.17 5.91
C LYS A 181 14.66 -5.65 6.24
N GLY A 182 15.27 -5.98 7.36
CA GLY A 182 15.43 -7.33 7.86
C GLY A 182 15.95 -7.32 9.30
N PRO A 183 15.93 -8.48 9.97
CA PRO A 183 16.14 -8.56 11.40
C PRO A 183 17.62 -8.58 11.81
N GLU A 184 18.55 -8.90 10.90
CA GLU A 184 19.93 -9.31 11.20
C GLU A 184 20.68 -8.34 12.13
N LYS A 185 20.48 -7.03 11.94
CA LYS A 185 21.12 -5.95 12.73
C LYS A 185 20.67 -5.90 14.20
N PHE A 186 19.59 -6.58 14.54
CA PHE A 186 18.94 -6.55 15.85
C PHE A 186 19.19 -7.81 16.69
N LYS A 187 20.02 -8.75 16.21
CA LYS A 187 20.35 -9.97 16.93
C LYS A 187 20.87 -9.68 18.34
N GLY A 188 20.23 -10.30 19.34
CA GLY A 188 20.54 -10.12 20.76
C GLY A 188 20.24 -8.73 21.35
N LYS A 189 19.69 -7.79 20.58
CA LYS A 189 19.33 -6.45 21.07
C LYS A 189 18.00 -6.47 21.82
N LYS A 190 17.78 -5.46 22.67
CA LYS A 190 16.45 -5.15 23.21
C LYS A 190 15.79 -4.13 22.30
N VAL A 191 14.60 -4.43 21.80
CA VAL A 191 13.89 -3.59 20.83
C VAL A 191 12.54 -3.18 21.39
N LEU A 192 12.17 -1.92 21.22
CA LEU A 192 10.83 -1.40 21.46
C LEU A 192 10.23 -0.96 20.12
N VAL A 193 9.12 -1.57 19.74
CA VAL A 193 8.31 -1.20 18.58
C VAL A 193 7.14 -0.35 19.05
N ILE A 194 6.91 0.79 18.39
CA ILE A 194 5.83 1.72 18.72
C ILE A 194 4.73 1.62 17.66
N GLY A 195 3.51 1.29 18.09
CA GLY A 195 2.33 1.18 17.24
C GLY A 195 1.96 -0.27 16.91
N LEU A 196 0.69 -0.61 17.10
CA LEU A 196 0.09 -1.93 16.83
C LEU A 196 -0.59 -1.97 15.45
N GLY A 197 0.05 -1.39 14.43
CA GLY A 197 -0.35 -1.57 13.04
C GLY A 197 0.26 -2.86 12.47
N ASN A 198 -0.17 -3.28 11.27
CA ASN A 198 0.36 -4.50 10.64
C ASN A 198 1.90 -4.50 10.54
N SER A 199 2.52 -3.39 10.14
CA SER A 199 3.99 -3.29 10.14
C SER A 199 4.61 -3.42 11.53
N GLY A 200 3.96 -2.88 12.57
CA GLY A 200 4.44 -3.00 13.93
C GLY A 200 4.42 -4.45 14.42
N CYS A 201 3.33 -5.18 14.11
CA CYS A 201 3.18 -6.60 14.41
C CYS A 201 4.20 -7.45 13.66
N ASP A 202 4.29 -7.32 12.33
CA ASP A 202 5.21 -8.12 11.50
C ASP A 202 6.67 -7.92 11.93
N ILE A 203 7.09 -6.66 12.13
CA ILE A 203 8.45 -6.34 12.59
C ILE A 203 8.69 -6.88 14.00
N ALA A 204 7.74 -6.71 14.93
CA ALA A 204 7.90 -7.20 16.29
C ALA A 204 8.02 -8.73 16.34
N VAL A 205 7.17 -9.44 15.58
CA VAL A 205 7.20 -10.91 15.48
C VAL A 205 8.50 -11.37 14.84
N GLU A 206 8.92 -10.79 13.72
CA GLU A 206 10.16 -11.16 13.06
C GLU A 206 11.38 -10.99 13.98
N LEU A 207 11.47 -9.83 14.64
CA LEU A 207 12.55 -9.52 15.58
C LEU A 207 12.53 -10.42 16.82
N SER A 208 11.35 -10.87 17.27
CA SER A 208 11.23 -11.73 18.46
C SER A 208 11.98 -13.06 18.34
N ASN A 209 12.27 -13.53 17.12
CA ASN A 209 13.00 -14.76 16.88
C ASN A 209 14.51 -14.65 17.15
N ILE A 210 15.07 -13.43 17.16
CA ILE A 210 16.53 -13.23 17.20
C ILE A 210 16.99 -12.13 18.18
N ALA A 211 16.11 -11.21 18.57
CA ALA A 211 16.37 -10.19 19.58
C ALA A 211 16.39 -10.83 20.98
N SER A 212 17.04 -10.19 21.95
CA SER A 212 17.00 -10.67 23.34
C SER A 212 15.66 -10.37 24.02
N GLN A 213 14.99 -9.30 23.60
CA GLN A 213 13.63 -8.96 24.02
C GLN A 213 13.00 -7.98 23.04
N VAL A 214 11.70 -8.16 22.77
CA VAL A 214 10.90 -7.21 21.97
C VAL A 214 9.71 -6.75 22.79
N TYR A 215 9.54 -5.44 22.90
CA TYR A 215 8.36 -4.81 23.47
C TYR A 215 7.55 -4.16 22.36
N LEU A 216 6.22 -4.22 22.48
CA LEU A 216 5.29 -3.58 21.56
C LEU A 216 4.41 -2.61 22.34
N SER A 217 4.54 -1.31 22.06
CA SER A 217 3.77 -0.26 22.71
C SER A 217 2.57 0.10 21.84
N SER A 218 1.36 0.04 22.42
CA SER A 218 0.12 0.43 21.76
C SER A 218 -0.63 1.45 22.61
N ARG A 219 -1.22 2.44 21.95
CA ARG A 219 -2.09 3.42 22.62
C ARG A 219 -3.48 2.84 22.90
N SER A 220 -4.05 2.15 21.92
CA SER A 220 -5.48 1.85 21.87
C SER A 220 -5.80 0.37 21.62
N GLY A 221 -4.82 -0.53 21.68
CA GLY A 221 -5.02 -1.92 21.29
C GLY A 221 -5.39 -2.09 19.81
N SER A 222 -5.66 -3.32 19.40
CA SER A 222 -6.17 -3.68 18.08
C SER A 222 -6.72 -5.11 18.13
N TRP A 223 -7.80 -5.35 17.38
CA TRP A 223 -8.17 -6.72 17.04
C TRP A 223 -7.09 -7.35 16.17
N VAL A 224 -6.70 -8.58 16.50
CA VAL A 224 -5.71 -9.36 15.76
C VAL A 224 -6.44 -10.49 15.06
N MET A 225 -6.36 -10.48 13.73
CA MET A 225 -6.92 -11.51 12.87
C MET A 225 -5.80 -12.30 12.20
N SER A 226 -6.09 -13.56 11.88
CA SER A 226 -5.19 -14.43 11.14
C SER A 226 -5.57 -14.49 9.68
N ARG A 227 -4.55 -14.62 8.82
CA ARG A 227 -4.72 -15.01 7.41
C ARG A 227 -5.49 -16.33 7.29
N VAL A 228 -5.16 -17.29 8.14
CA VAL A 228 -5.84 -18.59 8.24
C VAL A 228 -7.08 -18.43 9.11
N TRP A 229 -8.26 -18.55 8.51
CA TRP A 229 -9.53 -18.37 9.18
C TRP A 229 -10.30 -19.69 9.30
N GLU A 230 -11.63 -19.64 9.32
CA GLU A 230 -12.47 -20.83 9.51
C GLU A 230 -12.18 -21.91 8.46
N LYS A 231 -12.00 -23.14 8.94
CA LYS A 231 -11.67 -24.34 8.13
C LYS A 231 -10.41 -24.19 7.27
N GLY A 232 -9.53 -23.23 7.59
CA GLY A 232 -8.30 -22.97 6.84
C GLY A 232 -8.48 -22.08 5.61
N TYR A 233 -9.68 -21.55 5.36
CA TYR A 233 -9.90 -20.62 4.26
C TYR A 233 -9.31 -19.22 4.57
N PRO A 234 -8.96 -18.44 3.53
CA PRO A 234 -8.60 -17.03 3.67
C PRO A 234 -9.70 -16.20 4.34
N TRP A 235 -9.32 -15.33 5.28
CA TRP A 235 -10.29 -14.57 6.08
C TRP A 235 -11.23 -13.69 5.25
N ASP A 236 -10.69 -13.03 4.23
CA ASP A 236 -11.39 -12.05 3.39
C ASP A 236 -12.42 -12.71 2.48
N MET A 237 -12.17 -13.93 2.00
CA MET A 237 -13.14 -14.72 1.25
C MET A 237 -14.39 -15.06 2.06
N LEU A 238 -14.30 -15.13 3.39
CA LEU A 238 -15.44 -15.44 4.26
C LEU A 238 -16.08 -14.20 4.87
N ILE A 239 -15.29 -13.18 5.21
CA ILE A 239 -15.76 -11.99 5.93
C ILE A 239 -16.31 -10.92 4.97
N ILE A 240 -15.71 -10.80 3.77
CA ILE A 240 -16.08 -9.78 2.79
C ILE A 240 -17.05 -10.40 1.77
N THR A 241 -18.29 -10.59 2.20
CA THR A 241 -19.38 -11.07 1.33
C THR A 241 -20.52 -10.07 1.31
N ARG A 242 -21.30 -10.06 0.22
CA ARG A 242 -22.47 -9.17 0.11
C ARG A 242 -23.48 -9.42 1.24
N PHE A 243 -23.67 -10.67 1.63
CA PHE A 243 -24.60 -11.04 2.71
C PHE A 243 -24.10 -10.57 4.08
N GLU A 244 -22.82 -10.78 4.40
CA GLU A 244 -22.21 -10.27 5.64
C GLU A 244 -22.29 -8.74 5.74
N THR A 245 -22.01 -8.04 4.64
CA THR A 245 -22.17 -6.58 4.57
C THR A 245 -23.62 -6.16 4.77
N PHE A 246 -24.58 -6.87 4.16
CA PHE A 246 -26.01 -6.62 4.37
C PHE A 246 -26.39 -6.77 5.85
N LEU A 247 -25.96 -7.84 6.52
CA LEU A 247 -26.23 -8.06 7.95
C LEU A 247 -25.65 -6.94 8.81
N ARG A 248 -24.37 -6.58 8.61
CA ARG A 248 -23.73 -5.50 9.37
C ARG A 248 -24.44 -4.15 9.21
N ASN A 249 -24.98 -3.87 8.03
CA ASN A 249 -25.64 -2.60 7.73
C ASN A 249 -27.10 -2.54 8.19
N THR A 250 -27.75 -3.69 8.39
CA THR A 250 -29.20 -3.75 8.69
C THR A 250 -29.51 -4.10 10.13
N LEU A 251 -28.60 -4.80 10.82
CA LEU A 251 -28.77 -5.11 12.23
C LEU A 251 -28.63 -3.85 13.10
N PRO A 252 -29.35 -3.78 14.23
CA PRO A 252 -29.11 -2.75 15.24
C PRO A 252 -27.62 -2.72 15.64
N GLN A 253 -27.05 -1.52 15.76
CA GLN A 253 -25.61 -1.33 16.01
C GLN A 253 -25.10 -2.16 17.19
N ALA A 254 -25.84 -2.20 18.30
CA ALA A 254 -25.46 -2.98 19.48
C ALA A 254 -25.34 -4.49 19.21
N ILE A 255 -26.18 -5.05 18.33
CA ILE A 255 -26.11 -6.46 17.93
C ILE A 255 -24.93 -6.67 16.97
N SER A 256 -24.76 -5.76 16.00
CA SER A 256 -23.65 -5.78 15.04
C SER A 256 -22.29 -5.74 15.75
N ASP A 257 -22.12 -4.81 16.70
CA ASP A 257 -20.91 -4.65 17.51
C ASP A 257 -20.67 -5.87 18.39
N TRP A 258 -21.72 -6.40 19.05
CA TRP A 258 -21.60 -7.60 19.86
C TRP A 258 -21.14 -8.81 19.03
N LEU A 259 -21.70 -9.00 17.84
CA LEU A 259 -21.29 -10.07 16.91
C LEU A 259 -19.84 -9.90 16.47
N TYR A 260 -19.45 -8.67 16.12
CA TYR A 260 -18.09 -8.34 15.71
C TYR A 260 -17.08 -8.63 16.81
N VAL A 261 -17.29 -8.11 18.03
CA VAL A 261 -16.42 -8.35 19.20
C VAL A 261 -16.33 -9.85 19.50
N LYS A 262 -17.47 -10.55 19.48
CA LYS A 262 -17.51 -12.01 19.68
C LYS A 262 -16.69 -12.74 18.62
N GLN A 263 -16.78 -12.33 17.36
CA GLN A 263 -16.01 -12.91 16.25
C GLN A 263 -14.51 -12.68 16.42
N MET A 264 -14.09 -11.46 16.75
CA MET A 264 -12.68 -11.11 16.93
C MET A 264 -12.04 -11.86 18.11
N ASN A 265 -12.79 -12.10 19.19
CA ASN A 265 -12.33 -12.85 20.36
C ASN A 265 -12.41 -14.39 20.22
N ARG A 266 -12.77 -14.93 19.05
CA ARG A 266 -12.87 -16.40 18.85
C ARG A 266 -11.51 -17.09 18.91
N TRP A 267 -10.46 -16.46 18.39
CA TRP A 267 -9.15 -17.09 18.31
C TRP A 267 -8.46 -17.13 19.68
N PHE A 268 -8.48 -15.99 20.38
CA PHE A 268 -8.04 -15.85 21.76
C PHE A 268 -8.71 -14.62 22.39
N LYS A 269 -8.72 -14.59 23.73
CA LYS A 269 -9.22 -13.44 24.50
C LYS A 269 -8.19 -12.31 24.46
N HIS A 270 -8.49 -11.23 23.74
CA HIS A 270 -7.57 -10.11 23.55
C HIS A 270 -7.22 -9.41 24.87
N GLU A 271 -8.12 -9.45 25.85
CA GLU A 271 -7.91 -8.90 27.19
C GLU A 271 -6.72 -9.59 27.89
N ASN A 272 -6.63 -10.92 27.78
CA ASN A 272 -5.57 -11.70 28.43
C ASN A 272 -4.19 -11.47 27.79
N TYR A 273 -4.16 -11.02 26.54
CA TYR A 273 -2.93 -10.73 25.80
C TYR A 273 -2.56 -9.24 25.82
N GLY A 274 -3.36 -8.39 26.48
CA GLY A 274 -3.13 -6.94 26.52
C GLY A 274 -3.33 -6.24 25.17
N LEU A 275 -4.15 -6.80 24.29
CA LEU A 275 -4.38 -6.30 22.92
C LEU A 275 -5.79 -5.72 22.72
N MET A 276 -6.67 -5.86 23.71
CA MET A 276 -8.06 -5.39 23.65
C MET A 276 -8.13 -3.92 23.21
N PRO A 277 -8.87 -3.61 22.13
CA PRO A 277 -9.06 -2.23 21.71
C PRO A 277 -9.74 -1.39 22.78
N LEU A 278 -9.36 -0.11 22.87
CA LEU A 278 -10.18 0.88 23.57
C LEU A 278 -11.47 1.08 22.77
N ASN A 279 -12.62 0.88 23.42
CA ASN A 279 -13.93 1.19 22.86
C ASN A 279 -14.06 2.68 22.50
#